data_AF-A0A8X6FBR7-F1
#
_entry.id   AF-A0A8X6FBR7-F1
#
_cell.length_a   1.000
_cell.length_b   1.000
_cell.length_c   1.000
_cell.angle_alpha   90.00
_cell.angle_beta   90.00
_cell.angle_gamma   90.00
#
_symmetry.space_group_name_H-M   'P 1'
#
loop_
_entity.id
_entity.type
_entity.pdbx_description
1 polymer ?
#
loop_
_entity_poly.entity_id
_entity_poly.type
_entity_poly.pdbx_seq_one_letter_code
_entity_poly.pdbx_strand_id
1 'polypeptide(L)'
;MYLPRLLREHHIGSFIDDTPLEDQLDLQTLAMVEVANNVCETHLEKKHRFGIHHRFHSFKAGDLVLYDRPKQGDHKLSPIFKGPFVIVRPVGAVC
;
A
#
# COMPACT_ATOMS: atom_id res chain seq x y z
N MET A 1 -16.37 39.25 32.48
CA MET A 1 -15.18 38.38 32.50
C MET A 1 -15.38 37.33 33.58
N TYR A 2 -15.50 36.07 33.19
CA TYR A 2 -15.60 34.91 34.09
C TYR A 2 -14.67 33.84 33.53
N LEU A 3 -13.66 33.44 34.30
CA LEU A 3 -12.75 32.34 33.98
C LEU A 3 -13.39 31.03 34.51
N PRO A 4 -13.49 29.96 33.71
CA PRO A 4 -13.89 28.67 34.25
C PRO A 4 -12.69 28.02 34.94
N ARG A 5 -12.82 27.79 36.25
CA ARG A 5 -11.94 26.90 37.01
C ARG A 5 -12.25 25.46 36.60
N LEU A 6 -11.43 24.88 35.72
CA LEU A 6 -11.39 23.43 35.54
C LEU A 6 -10.38 22.86 36.53
N LEU A 7 -10.84 22.65 37.76
CA LEU A 7 -10.17 21.79 38.72
C LEU A 7 -10.51 20.34 38.32
N ARG A 8 -9.71 19.76 37.42
CA ARG A 8 -9.69 18.30 37.27
C ARG A 8 -8.56 17.78 38.15
N GLU A 9 -8.94 17.32 39.33
CA GLU A 9 -8.14 16.40 40.11
C GLU A 9 -7.90 15.15 39.27
N HIS A 10 -6.74 15.07 38.63
CA HIS A 10 -6.22 13.81 38.15
C HIS A 10 -5.70 13.04 39.36
N HIS A 11 -6.58 12.25 39.99
CA HIS A 11 -6.15 11.11 40.79
C HIS A 11 -5.52 10.07 39.85
N ILE A 12 -4.30 10.35 39.41
CA ILE A 12 -3.41 9.36 38.82
C ILE A 12 -2.89 8.56 40.00
N GLY A 13 -3.58 7.46 40.31
CA GLY A 13 -3.00 6.41 41.13
C GLY A 13 -1.73 5.94 40.42
N SER A 14 -0.58 6.40 40.92
CA SER A 14 0.72 5.84 40.57
C SER A 14 0.75 4.43 41.14
N PHE A 15 0.46 3.41 40.32
CA PHE A 15 0.84 2.06 40.66
C PHE A 15 2.38 2.04 40.64
N ILE A 16 2.99 1.83 41.80
CA ILE A 16 4.42 1.51 41.84
C ILE A 16 4.50 0.11 41.24
N ASP A 17 4.95 0.04 40.00
CA ASP A 17 5.35 -1.21 39.39
C ASP A 17 6.69 -1.58 40.03
N ASP A 18 6.69 -2.60 40.90
CA ASP A 18 7.90 -3.13 41.57
C ASP A 18 8.79 -3.94 40.60
N THR A 19 8.49 -3.89 39.30
CA THR A 19 9.28 -4.51 38.24
C THR A 19 10.62 -3.78 38.14
N PRO A 20 11.77 -4.47 38.24
CA PRO A 20 13.06 -3.83 38.17
C PRO A 20 13.24 -3.19 36.79
N LEU A 21 13.85 -2.00 36.76
CA LEU A 21 14.03 -1.19 35.55
C LEU A 21 14.63 -1.98 34.38
N GLU A 22 15.51 -2.92 34.66
CA GLU A 22 16.14 -3.81 33.67
C GLU A 22 15.11 -4.71 32.96
N ASP A 23 14.15 -5.28 33.69
CA ASP A 23 13.10 -6.13 33.12
C ASP A 23 12.14 -5.31 32.26
N GLN A 24 11.90 -4.04 32.64
CA GLN A 24 11.10 -3.11 31.84
C GLN A 24 11.79 -2.71 30.53
N LEU A 25 13.11 -2.49 30.59
CA LEU A 25 13.95 -2.20 29.41
C LEU A 25 14.05 -3.43 28.48
N ASP A 26 14.14 -4.63 29.04
CA ASP A 26 14.16 -5.88 28.26
C ASP A 26 12.82 -6.09 27.54
N LEU A 27 11.70 -5.90 28.25
CA LEU A 27 10.37 -5.98 27.66
C LEU A 27 10.18 -4.94 26.54
N GLN A 28 10.69 -3.73 26.73
CA GLN A 28 10.64 -2.68 25.71
C GLN A 28 11.52 -3.02 24.51
N THR A 29 12.68 -3.62 24.72
CA THR A 29 13.58 -4.08 23.66
C THR A 29 12.94 -5.19 22.84
N LEU A 30 12.31 -6.16 23.49
CA LEU A 30 11.56 -7.23 22.83
C LEU A 30 10.39 -6.68 22.00
N ALA A 31 9.62 -5.75 22.57
CA ALA A 31 8.52 -5.09 21.87
C ALA A 31 9.00 -4.30 20.64
N MET A 32 10.15 -3.62 20.72
CA MET A 32 10.73 -2.90 19.59
C MET A 32 11.17 -3.85 18.46
N VAL A 33 11.74 -5.01 18.79
CA VAL A 33 12.12 -6.03 17.81
C VAL A 33 10.87 -6.60 17.12
N GLU A 34 9.82 -6.89 17.89
CA GLU A 34 8.56 -7.39 17.33
C GLU A 34 7.89 -6.37 16.39
N VAL A 35 7.85 -5.09 16.80
CA VAL A 35 7.34 -4.01 15.95
C VAL A 35 8.16 -3.87 14.67
N ALA A 36 9.50 -3.94 14.75
CA ALA A 36 10.36 -3.87 13.58
C ALA A 36 10.10 -5.03 12.61
N ASN A 37 9.94 -6.25 13.13
CA ASN A 37 9.60 -7.43 12.32
C ASN A 37 8.23 -7.29 11.66
N ASN A 38 7.21 -6.83 12.40
CA ASN A 38 5.87 -6.59 11.86
C ASN A 38 5.87 -5.51 10.75
N VAL A 39 6.67 -4.45 10.90
CA VAL A 39 6.84 -3.43 9.86
C VAL A 39 7.54 -4.00 8.61
N CYS A 40 8.54 -4.86 8.78
CA CYS A 40 9.22 -5.53 7.68
C CYS A 40 8.28 -6.48 6.92
N GLU A 41 7.56 -7.34 7.64
CA GLU A 41 6.62 -8.31 7.04
C GLU A 41 5.47 -7.59 6.30
N THR A 42 4.88 -6.56 6.90
CA THR A 42 3.84 -5.76 6.24
C THR A 42 4.36 -5.00 5.02
N HIS A 43 5.63 -4.59 5.01
CA HIS A 43 6.25 -3.99 3.83
C HIS A 43 6.47 -5.01 2.71
N LEU A 44 6.92 -6.23 3.03
CA LEU A 44 7.10 -7.31 2.08
C LEU A 44 5.76 -7.76 1.47
N GLU A 45 4.72 -7.91 2.28
CA GLU A 45 3.38 -8.26 1.80
C GLU A 45 2.82 -7.20 0.86
N LYS A 46 3.00 -5.91 1.20
CA LYS A 46 2.59 -4.79 0.33
C LYS A 46 3.37 -4.80 -0.98
N LYS A 47 4.69 -4.97 -0.96
CA LYS A 47 5.51 -5.08 -2.18
C LYS A 47 5.06 -6.25 -3.05
N HIS A 48 4.76 -7.39 -2.46
CA HIS A 48 4.22 -8.54 -3.18
C HIS A 48 2.88 -8.18 -3.87
N ARG A 49 1.95 -7.53 -3.16
CA ARG A 49 0.69 -7.05 -3.77
C ARG A 49 0.92 -6.07 -4.92
N PHE A 50 1.90 -5.17 -4.84
CA PHE A 50 2.22 -4.24 -5.93
C PHE A 50 2.92 -4.93 -7.12
N GLY A 51 3.72 -5.97 -6.90
CA GLY A 51 4.40 -6.71 -7.96
C GLY A 51 3.47 -7.55 -8.84
N ILE A 52 2.33 -7.99 -8.32
CA ILE A 52 1.41 -8.89 -9.07
C ILE A 52 0.60 -8.12 -10.13
N HIS A 53 0.35 -6.82 -9.92
CA HIS A 53 -0.44 -5.99 -10.83
C HIS A 53 0.36 -5.36 -11.97
N HIS A 54 1.69 -5.38 -11.90
CA HIS A 54 2.58 -4.97 -13.00
C HIS A 54 2.98 -6.18 -13.84
N ARG A 55 2.02 -6.86 -14.45
CA ARG A 55 2.36 -7.75 -15.58
C ARG A 55 2.70 -6.87 -16.77
N PHE A 56 3.98 -6.55 -16.92
CA PHE A 56 4.50 -5.94 -18.13
C PHE A 56 4.22 -6.87 -19.30
N HIS A 57 3.29 -6.48 -20.16
CA HIS A 57 3.06 -7.18 -21.41
C HIS A 57 4.13 -6.70 -22.40
N SER A 58 5.10 -7.56 -22.69
CA SER A 58 6.05 -7.34 -23.77
C SER A 58 5.47 -7.94 -25.05
N PHE A 59 5.11 -7.05 -25.99
CA PHE A 59 4.63 -7.48 -27.29
C PHE A 59 5.78 -7.88 -28.21
N LYS A 60 5.54 -8.87 -29.06
CA LYS A 60 6.45 -9.33 -30.10
C LYS A 60 5.93 -8.96 -31.48
N ALA A 61 6.85 -8.90 -32.45
CA ALA A 61 6.45 -8.77 -33.85
C ALA A 61 5.65 -10.00 -34.27
N GLY A 62 4.51 -9.80 -34.93
CA GLY A 62 3.55 -10.85 -35.30
C GLY A 62 2.39 -11.03 -34.32
N ASP A 63 2.45 -10.44 -33.12
CA ASP A 63 1.36 -10.56 -32.14
C ASP A 63 0.10 -9.84 -32.63
N LEU A 64 -1.05 -10.49 -32.43
CA LEU A 64 -2.38 -9.91 -32.64
C LEU A 64 -2.82 -9.15 -31.40
N VAL A 65 -3.13 -7.86 -31.57
CA VAL A 65 -3.50 -6.96 -30.49
C VAL A 65 -4.74 -6.14 -30.81
N LEU A 66 -5.40 -5.70 -29.74
CA LEU A 66 -6.51 -4.76 -29.78
C LEU A 66 -6.05 -3.45 -29.14
N TYR A 67 -6.43 -2.31 -29.74
CA TYR A 67 -6.13 -0.98 -29.21
C TYR A 67 -7.35 -0.38 -28.54
N ASP A 68 -7.13 0.43 -27.50
CA ASP A 68 -8.19 1.23 -26.91
C ASP A 68 -8.76 2.22 -27.93
N ARG A 69 -10.09 2.21 -28.06
CA ARG A 69 -10.81 3.22 -28.83
C ARG A 69 -10.85 4.51 -27.98
N PRO A 70 -10.36 5.66 -28.49
CA PRO A 70 -10.57 6.91 -27.80
C PRO A 70 -12.07 7.17 -27.62
N LYS A 71 -12.47 7.48 -26.37
CA LYS A 71 -13.87 7.74 -26.00
C LYS A 71 -14.29 9.12 -26.51
N GLN A 72 -14.57 9.23 -27.81
CA GLN A 72 -15.12 10.44 -28.42
C GLN A 72 -16.64 10.28 -28.59
N GLY A 73 -17.41 10.58 -27.53
CA GLY A 73 -18.88 10.61 -27.58
C GLY A 73 -19.60 9.58 -26.69
N ASP A 74 -20.93 9.60 -26.72
CA ASP A 74 -21.82 8.78 -25.89
C ASP A 74 -21.88 7.34 -26.43
N HIS A 75 -20.81 6.59 -26.17
CA HIS A 75 -20.54 5.28 -26.77
C HIS A 75 -20.90 4.12 -25.84
N LYS A 76 -22.02 4.21 -25.12
CA LYS A 76 -22.44 3.19 -24.13
C LYS A 76 -22.51 1.76 -24.68
N LEU A 77 -22.71 1.61 -25.99
CA LEU A 77 -22.85 0.32 -26.68
C LEU A 77 -21.75 0.04 -27.71
N SER A 78 -20.78 0.94 -27.89
CA SER A 78 -19.70 0.68 -28.86
C SER A 78 -18.58 -0.14 -28.24
N PRO A 79 -17.91 -1.00 -29.02
CA PRO A 79 -16.73 -1.72 -28.57
C PRO A 79 -15.67 -0.77 -28.03
N ILE A 80 -15.17 -1.08 -26.84
CA ILE A 80 -14.12 -0.32 -26.15
C ILE A 80 -12.78 -0.46 -26.90
N PHE A 81 -12.58 -1.57 -27.59
CA PHE A 81 -11.35 -1.86 -28.32
C PHE A 81 -11.56 -1.88 -29.84
N LYS A 82 -10.51 -1.50 -30.59
CA LYS A 82 -10.41 -1.62 -32.05
C LYS A 82 -9.44 -2.75 -32.42
N GLY A 83 -9.75 -3.49 -33.48
CA GLY A 83 -8.82 -4.45 -34.09
C GLY A 83 -9.53 -5.64 -34.73
N PRO A 84 -8.81 -6.74 -34.99
CA PRO A 84 -7.43 -7.00 -34.58
C PRO A 84 -6.36 -6.33 -35.46
N PHE A 85 -5.20 -6.03 -34.86
CA PHE A 85 -4.02 -5.51 -35.54
C PHE A 85 -2.81 -6.41 -35.28
N VAL A 86 -1.83 -6.39 -36.18
CA VAL A 86 -0.57 -7.14 -36.02
C VAL A 86 0.55 -6.17 -35.67
N ILE A 87 1.34 -6.51 -34.65
CA ILE A 87 2.52 -5.73 -34.27
C ILE A 87 3.65 -5.98 -35.26
N VAL A 88 4.08 -4.94 -35.98
CA VAL A 88 5.18 -5.06 -36.96
C VAL A 88 6.54 -4.78 -36.31
N ARG A 89 6.61 -3.80 -35.40
CA ARG A 89 7.83 -3.43 -34.69
C ARG A 89 7.49 -3.03 -33.24
N PRO A 90 7.82 -3.86 -32.24
CA PRO A 90 7.61 -3.49 -30.84
C PRO A 90 8.63 -2.42 -30.41
N VAL A 91 8.18 -1.42 -29.67
CA VAL A 91 9.01 -0.25 -29.22
C VAL A 91 9.39 -0.35 -27.74
N GLY A 92 9.01 -1.43 -27.05
CA GLY A 92 9.33 -1.66 -25.63
C GLY A 92 8.22 -2.41 -24.91
N ALA A 93 8.42 -2.65 -23.61
CA ALA A 93 7.37 -3.17 -22.73
C ALA A 93 6.31 -2.09 -22.49
N VAL A 94 5.03 -2.46 -22.52
CA VAL A 94 3.93 -1.57 -22.15
C VAL A 94 3.63 -1.81 -20.66
N CYS A 95 3.59 -0.72 -19.90
CA CYS A 95 3.41 -0.69 -18.44
C CYS A 95 1.94 -0.72 -18.05
#